data_AF-Q6W8W0-F1
#
_entry.id   AF-Q6W8W0-F1
#
_cell.length_a   1.000
_cell.length_b   1.000
_cell.length_c   1.000
_cell.angle_alpha   90.00
_cell.angle_beta   90.00
_cell.angle_gamma   90.00
#
_symmetry.space_group_name_H-M   'P 1'
#
loop_
_entity.id
_entity.type
_entity.pdbx_description
1 polymer ?
#
loop_
_entity_poly.entity_id
_entity_poly.type
_entity_poly.pdbx_seq_one_letter_code
_entity_poly.pdbx_strand_id
1 'polypeptide(L)'
;SHFCACLFHYFAILEVDFGYSHTWLHQQDIYEANAYVKYFTSLYWVTITSMTVGYGDIIPVTTPEKILVTCFTFLVVGTFGYALGMIQSIFYKLAEQQNINNSKLRLVSNHIKQRGLNTQLQFRVRKYIEYYLQFKQEEELDLDELMGQLNPKLKQEVQIAMYYSYFKQSKIFGQNLSDETLMKLCFCVHEKTYAPEEFIIKKDDYSDKVYILLAGKVKSVLLDRTIKTYTSGKLFCEREFFFQDYMQFDIVAQTFVQVAYITQNEFLSILQKDKSQYEKYRLILDKTQFGDNSTQIKCEACSSHHQFKHCPLLFFRKNRNKVISAYNCNIDHSREQFIRQRKRKRVKLFHVREKALEKMLDLQKSILQVDTKQLIRLGFPKLEEEEIEQSEQ
;
A
#
# COMPACT_ATOMS: atom_id res chain seq x y z
N SER A 1 -16.28 28.25 -50.39
CA SER A 1 -17.45 27.95 -51.23
C SER A 1 -18.35 29.17 -51.46
N HIS A 2 -18.95 29.79 -50.44
CA HIS A 2 -19.82 30.97 -50.63
C HIS A 2 -19.18 32.08 -51.50
N PHE A 3 -17.99 32.54 -51.13
CA PHE A 3 -17.28 33.60 -51.86
C PHE A 3 -17.07 33.24 -53.34
N CYS A 4 -16.65 32.02 -53.63
CA CYS A 4 -16.39 31.56 -54.99
C CYS A 4 -17.68 31.41 -55.81
N ALA A 5 -18.80 31.06 -55.18
CA ALA A 5 -20.11 30.99 -55.83
C ALA A 5 -20.58 32.39 -56.22
N CYS A 6 -20.45 33.35 -55.32
CA CYS A 6 -20.74 34.75 -55.61
C CYS A 6 -19.83 35.32 -56.70
N LEU A 7 -18.53 34.98 -56.67
CA LEU A 7 -17.56 35.40 -57.70
C LEU A 7 -17.90 34.82 -59.08
N PHE A 8 -18.23 33.54 -59.16
CA PHE A 8 -18.60 32.85 -60.41
C PHE A 8 -19.88 33.42 -61.02
N HIS A 9 -20.86 33.75 -60.18
CA HIS A 9 -22.07 34.45 -60.61
C HIS A 9 -21.80 35.88 -61.06
N TYR A 10 -21.02 36.64 -60.28
CA TYR A 10 -20.68 38.02 -60.57
C TYR A 10 -19.92 38.15 -61.89
N PHE A 11 -18.96 37.26 -62.16
CA PHE A 11 -18.23 37.24 -63.43
C PHE A 11 -19.15 37.00 -64.63
N ALA A 12 -20.14 36.11 -64.51
CA ALA A 12 -21.09 35.89 -65.60
C ALA A 12 -22.01 37.10 -65.84
N ILE A 13 -22.34 37.89 -64.82
CA ILE A 13 -23.05 39.18 -65.01
C ILE A 13 -22.13 40.18 -65.74
N LEU A 14 -20.88 40.32 -65.29
CA LEU A 14 -19.93 41.21 -65.93
C LEU A 14 -19.69 40.86 -67.40
N GLU A 15 -19.59 39.58 -67.74
CA GLU A 15 -19.45 39.16 -69.14
C GLU A 15 -20.65 39.56 -69.99
N VAL A 16 -21.86 39.48 -69.44
CA VAL A 16 -23.07 39.95 -70.14
C VAL A 16 -23.03 41.46 -70.34
N ASP A 17 -22.59 42.23 -69.34
CA ASP A 17 -22.39 43.68 -69.45
C ASP A 17 -21.34 44.05 -70.51
N PHE A 18 -20.33 43.20 -70.73
CA PHE A 18 -19.32 43.34 -71.79
C PHE A 18 -19.78 42.85 -73.18
N GLY A 19 -21.02 42.39 -73.32
CA GLY A 19 -21.63 42.02 -74.60
C GLY A 19 -21.52 40.54 -74.97
N TYR A 20 -21.18 39.65 -74.03
CA TYR A 20 -21.25 38.20 -74.26
C TYR A 20 -22.69 37.70 -74.12
N SER A 21 -23.22 37.04 -75.17
CA SER A 21 -24.61 36.53 -75.20
C SER A 21 -24.77 35.07 -74.76
N HIS A 22 -23.67 34.36 -74.49
CA HIS A 22 -23.67 32.94 -74.15
C HIS A 22 -22.70 32.64 -72.98
N THR A 23 -23.19 32.83 -71.75
CA THR A 23 -22.50 32.49 -70.50
C THR A 23 -23.10 31.24 -69.87
N TRP A 24 -22.51 30.73 -68.77
CA TRP A 24 -23.07 29.57 -68.06
C TRP A 24 -24.52 29.80 -67.58
N LEU A 25 -24.91 31.05 -67.27
CA LEU A 25 -26.28 31.42 -66.89
C LEU A 25 -27.29 31.21 -68.02
N HIS A 26 -26.86 31.48 -69.26
CA HIS A 26 -27.67 31.29 -70.46
C HIS A 26 -27.75 29.81 -70.85
N GLN A 27 -26.67 29.05 -70.68
CA GLN A 27 -26.67 27.60 -70.94
C GLN A 27 -27.64 26.85 -70.00
N GLN A 28 -27.80 27.34 -68.77
CA GLN A 28 -28.71 26.75 -67.78
C GLN A 28 -30.14 27.32 -67.85
N ASP A 29 -30.43 28.24 -68.76
CA ASP A 29 -31.72 28.94 -68.87
C ASP A 29 -32.17 29.66 -67.57
N ILE A 30 -31.21 30.10 -66.75
CA ILE A 30 -31.49 30.77 -65.44
C ILE A 30 -31.14 32.25 -65.43
N TYR A 31 -30.82 32.86 -66.58
CA TYR A 31 -30.48 34.28 -66.65
C TYR A 31 -31.63 35.18 -66.14
N GLU A 32 -32.88 34.85 -66.45
CA GLU A 32 -34.07 35.59 -65.98
C GLU A 32 -34.62 35.05 -64.64
N ALA A 33 -33.97 34.06 -64.04
CA ALA A 33 -34.45 33.47 -62.79
C ALA A 33 -34.22 34.41 -61.58
N ASN A 34 -34.97 34.15 -60.51
CA ASN A 34 -34.82 34.85 -59.24
C ASN A 34 -33.40 34.64 -58.65
N ALA A 35 -32.89 35.62 -57.90
CA ALA A 35 -31.57 35.59 -57.28
C ALA A 35 -31.34 34.34 -56.40
N TYR A 36 -32.40 33.83 -55.77
CA TYR A 36 -32.35 32.57 -55.01
C TYR A 36 -31.88 31.39 -55.87
N VAL A 37 -32.48 31.22 -57.06
CA VAL A 37 -32.16 30.13 -57.98
C VAL A 37 -30.72 30.27 -58.48
N LYS A 38 -30.32 31.48 -58.87
CA LYS A 38 -28.95 31.79 -59.32
C LYS A 38 -27.90 31.49 -58.25
N TYR A 39 -28.16 31.91 -57.01
CA TYR A 39 -27.24 31.69 -55.88
C TYR A 39 -27.08 30.21 -55.55
N PHE A 40 -28.17 29.47 -55.38
CA PHE A 40 -28.09 28.04 -55.04
C PHE A 40 -27.51 27.22 -56.19
N THR A 41 -27.75 27.59 -57.44
CA THR A 41 -27.14 26.93 -58.61
C THR A 41 -25.62 27.20 -58.67
N SER A 42 -25.19 28.43 -58.39
CA SER A 42 -23.76 28.79 -58.29
C SER A 42 -23.07 28.07 -57.13
N LEU A 43 -23.75 28.01 -55.97
CA LEU A 43 -23.24 27.33 -54.77
C LEU A 43 -23.15 25.82 -54.99
N TYR A 44 -24.15 25.23 -55.65
CA TYR A 44 -24.15 23.84 -56.06
C TYR A 44 -22.94 23.55 -56.95
N TRP A 45 -22.74 24.31 -58.03
CA TRP A 45 -21.61 24.14 -58.94
C TRP A 45 -20.25 24.24 -58.22
N VAL A 46 -20.07 25.27 -57.39
CA VAL A 46 -18.84 25.43 -56.60
C VAL A 46 -18.64 24.27 -55.64
N THR A 47 -19.71 23.76 -55.02
CA THR A 47 -19.61 22.66 -54.04
C THR A 47 -19.23 21.34 -54.72
N ILE A 48 -19.89 20.97 -55.82
CA ILE A 48 -19.57 19.73 -56.56
C ILE A 48 -18.17 19.79 -57.18
N THR A 49 -17.74 20.97 -57.64
CA THR A 49 -16.39 21.18 -58.17
C THR A 49 -15.36 21.12 -57.04
N SER A 50 -15.66 21.71 -55.88
CA SER A 50 -14.75 21.69 -54.73
C SER A 50 -14.59 20.31 -54.10
N MET A 51 -15.65 19.51 -54.13
CA MET A 51 -15.63 18.11 -53.69
C MET A 51 -15.08 17.17 -54.76
N THR A 52 -14.59 17.68 -55.90
CA THR A 52 -14.07 16.89 -57.02
C THR A 52 -15.08 15.89 -57.61
N VAL A 53 -16.39 16.12 -57.43
CA VAL A 53 -17.46 15.28 -57.98
C VAL A 53 -17.70 15.62 -59.46
N GLY A 54 -17.89 16.91 -59.75
CA GLY A 54 -17.94 17.46 -61.12
C GLY A 54 -18.88 16.73 -62.09
N TYR A 55 -20.20 16.82 -61.89
CA TYR A 55 -21.20 16.16 -62.76
C TYR A 55 -21.18 16.63 -64.23
N GLY A 56 -20.62 17.81 -64.51
CA GLY A 56 -20.51 18.36 -65.87
C GLY A 56 -21.81 18.95 -66.41
N ASP A 57 -22.81 19.13 -65.56
CA ASP A 57 -24.08 19.78 -65.84
C ASP A 57 -23.94 21.30 -65.99
N ILE A 58 -23.07 21.92 -65.20
CA ILE A 58 -22.69 23.34 -65.32
C ILE A 58 -21.21 23.41 -65.67
N ILE A 59 -20.91 24.04 -66.80
CA ILE A 59 -19.55 24.19 -67.33
C ILE A 59 -19.25 25.65 -67.67
N PRO A 60 -17.99 26.10 -67.54
CA PRO A 60 -17.59 27.39 -68.08
C PRO A 60 -17.63 27.35 -69.61
N VAL A 61 -18.37 28.27 -70.21
CA VAL A 61 -18.59 28.39 -71.65
C VAL A 61 -17.52 29.30 -72.26
N THR A 62 -17.37 30.49 -71.70
CA THR A 62 -16.51 31.55 -72.24
C THR A 62 -15.04 31.35 -71.85
N THR A 63 -14.13 31.95 -72.60
CA THR A 63 -12.69 31.90 -72.29
C THR A 63 -12.36 32.53 -70.93
N PRO A 64 -12.92 33.67 -70.52
CA PRO A 64 -12.65 34.24 -69.20
C PRO A 64 -13.25 33.40 -68.06
N GLU A 65 -14.46 32.83 -68.21
CA GLU A 65 -14.99 31.82 -67.28
C GLU A 65 -14.00 30.65 -67.11
N LYS A 66 -13.47 30.10 -68.21
CA LYS A 66 -12.49 28.99 -68.15
C LYS A 66 -11.22 29.35 -67.38
N ILE A 67 -10.70 30.58 -67.56
CA ILE A 67 -9.53 31.07 -66.83
C ILE A 67 -9.85 31.17 -65.32
N LEU A 68 -10.99 31.76 -64.97
CA LEU A 68 -11.43 31.90 -63.58
C LEU A 68 -11.59 30.53 -62.91
N VAL A 69 -12.32 29.60 -63.55
CA VAL A 69 -12.53 28.24 -63.03
C VAL A 69 -11.19 27.53 -62.86
N THR A 70 -10.26 27.67 -63.79
CA THR A 70 -8.91 27.08 -63.67
C THR A 70 -8.18 27.62 -62.43
N CYS A 71 -8.13 28.94 -62.23
CA CYS A 71 -7.53 29.54 -61.03
C CYS A 71 -8.21 29.08 -59.73
N PHE A 72 -9.55 29.00 -59.76
CA PHE A 72 -10.35 28.52 -58.64
C PHE A 72 -10.03 27.07 -58.29
N THR A 73 -9.92 26.18 -59.28
CA THR A 73 -9.60 24.76 -59.04
C THR A 73 -8.23 24.58 -58.38
N PHE A 74 -7.20 25.34 -58.78
CA PHE A 74 -5.90 25.32 -58.10
C PHE A 74 -6.00 25.71 -56.63
N LEU A 75 -6.78 26.76 -56.32
CA LEU A 75 -7.01 27.20 -54.95
C LEU A 75 -7.70 26.10 -54.15
N VAL A 76 -8.77 25.51 -54.67
CA VAL A 76 -9.51 24.46 -53.96
C VAL A 76 -8.64 23.24 -53.71
N VAL A 77 -7.92 22.76 -54.71
CA VAL A 77 -7.00 21.61 -54.56
C VAL A 77 -5.94 21.91 -53.49
N GLY A 78 -5.39 23.12 -53.46
CA GLY A 78 -4.46 23.55 -52.42
C GLY A 78 -5.08 23.52 -51.01
N THR A 79 -6.27 24.10 -50.84
CA THR A 79 -6.97 24.09 -49.54
C THR A 79 -7.36 22.68 -49.08
N PHE A 80 -7.77 21.82 -50.00
CA PHE A 80 -8.11 20.43 -49.70
C PHE A 80 -6.87 19.63 -49.30
N GLY A 81 -5.75 19.78 -50.02
CA GLY A 81 -4.47 19.17 -49.67
C GLY A 81 -3.98 19.61 -48.28
N TYR A 82 -4.12 20.90 -47.96
CA TYR A 82 -3.80 21.41 -46.61
C TYR A 82 -4.69 20.79 -45.53
N ALA A 83 -6.01 20.73 -45.76
CA ALA A 83 -6.94 20.12 -44.81
C ALA A 83 -6.62 18.64 -44.57
N LEU A 84 -6.30 17.88 -45.62
CA LEU A 84 -5.84 16.49 -45.50
C LEU A 84 -4.53 16.38 -44.71
N GLY A 85 -3.56 17.26 -44.97
CA GLY A 85 -2.30 17.29 -44.21
C GLY A 85 -2.51 17.56 -42.71
N MET A 86 -3.44 18.46 -42.37
CA MET A 86 -3.83 18.74 -40.99
C MET A 86 -4.48 17.52 -40.33
N ILE A 87 -5.40 16.85 -41.03
CA ILE A 87 -6.02 15.61 -40.55
C ILE A 87 -4.95 14.54 -40.29
N GLN A 88 -4.02 14.34 -41.22
CA GLN A 88 -2.91 13.41 -41.06
C GLN A 88 -2.03 13.76 -39.86
N SER A 89 -1.74 15.05 -39.63
CA SER A 89 -0.96 15.50 -38.47
C SER A 89 -1.66 15.17 -37.15
N ILE A 90 -2.98 15.36 -37.06
CA ILE A 90 -3.76 15.01 -35.88
C ILE A 90 -3.72 13.51 -35.62
N PHE A 91 -3.93 12.68 -36.65
CA PHE A 91 -3.83 11.23 -36.52
C PHE A 91 -2.43 10.78 -36.12
N TYR A 92 -1.39 11.41 -36.67
CA TYR A 92 -0.02 11.13 -36.29
C TYR A 92 0.23 11.45 -34.81
N LYS A 93 -0.17 12.64 -34.32
CA LYS A 93 -0.02 13.04 -32.91
C LYS A 93 -0.77 12.11 -31.95
N LEU A 94 -1.99 11.69 -32.32
CA LEU A 94 -2.76 10.73 -31.53
C LEU A 94 -2.08 9.36 -31.45
N ALA A 95 -1.39 8.94 -32.51
CA ALA A 95 -0.72 7.65 -32.59
C ALA A 95 0.76 7.69 -32.17
N GLU A 96 1.38 8.88 -32.06
CA GLU A 96 2.82 9.08 -31.89
C GLU A 96 3.33 8.32 -30.67
N GLN A 97 2.69 8.50 -29.52
CA GLN A 97 3.13 7.89 -28.28
C GLN A 97 3.01 6.36 -28.30
N GLN A 98 1.90 5.84 -28.83
CA GLN A 98 1.69 4.41 -28.98
C GLN A 98 2.69 3.80 -29.98
N ASN A 99 3.01 4.52 -31.06
CA ASN A 99 4.00 4.13 -32.05
C ASN A 99 5.42 4.10 -31.46
N ILE A 100 5.78 5.10 -30.65
CA ILE A 100 7.07 5.14 -29.95
C ILE A 100 7.20 3.92 -29.03
N ASN A 101 6.21 3.65 -28.18
CA ASN A 101 6.26 2.50 -27.27
C ASN A 101 6.29 1.16 -28.01
N ASN A 102 5.47 1.00 -29.05
CA ASN A 102 5.49 -0.19 -29.91
C ASN A 102 6.82 -0.37 -30.64
N SER A 103 7.46 0.72 -31.07
CA SER A 103 8.77 0.67 -31.72
C SER A 103 9.86 0.19 -30.76
N LYS A 104 9.89 0.72 -29.52
CA LYS A 104 10.80 0.28 -28.45
C LYS A 104 10.61 -1.20 -28.12
N LEU A 105 9.36 -1.64 -27.96
CA LEU A 105 9.03 -3.06 -27.75
C LEU A 105 9.49 -3.95 -28.91
N ARG A 106 9.29 -3.51 -30.15
CA ARG A 106 9.70 -4.25 -31.34
C ARG A 106 11.22 -4.39 -31.41
N LEU A 107 11.97 -3.33 -31.09
CA LEU A 107 13.43 -3.36 -31.05
C LEU A 107 13.93 -4.43 -30.06
N VAL A 108 13.39 -4.42 -28.83
CA VAL A 108 13.81 -5.39 -27.82
C VAL A 108 13.37 -6.81 -28.20
N SER A 109 12.14 -6.98 -28.67
CA SER A 109 11.63 -8.28 -29.11
C SER A 109 12.49 -8.87 -30.24
N ASN A 110 12.92 -8.04 -31.20
CA ASN A 110 13.79 -8.47 -32.30
C ASN A 110 15.18 -8.86 -31.79
N HIS A 111 15.75 -8.07 -30.87
CA HIS A 111 17.07 -8.36 -30.29
C HIS A 111 17.08 -9.70 -29.53
N ILE A 112 16.06 -9.95 -28.71
CA ILE A 112 15.92 -11.18 -27.93
C ILE A 112 15.70 -12.39 -28.85
N LYS A 113 14.90 -12.22 -29.92
CA LYS A 113 14.66 -13.27 -30.92
C LYS A 113 15.93 -13.63 -31.69
N GLN A 114 16.73 -12.64 -32.10
CA GLN A 114 18.02 -12.86 -32.77
C GLN A 114 19.01 -13.65 -31.90
N ARG A 115 18.93 -13.51 -30.57
CA ARG A 115 19.77 -14.26 -29.62
C ARG A 115 19.28 -15.68 -29.34
N GLY A 116 18.16 -16.12 -29.93
CA GLY A 116 17.66 -17.49 -29.78
C GLY A 116 17.15 -17.83 -28.37
N LEU A 117 16.75 -16.84 -27.57
CA LEU A 117 16.23 -17.07 -26.23
C LEU A 117 14.92 -17.86 -26.26
N ASN A 118 14.62 -18.62 -25.19
CA ASN A 118 13.38 -19.43 -25.16
C ASN A 118 12.12 -18.55 -25.18
N THR A 119 11.01 -19.11 -25.67
CA THR A 119 9.74 -18.38 -25.85
C THR A 119 9.16 -17.87 -24.54
N GLN A 120 9.36 -18.58 -23.43
CA GLN A 120 8.88 -18.19 -22.11
C GLN A 120 9.61 -16.95 -21.58
N LEU A 121 10.93 -16.87 -21.73
CA LEU A 121 11.72 -15.69 -21.34
C LEU A 121 11.40 -14.52 -22.26
N GLN A 122 11.25 -14.75 -23.56
CA GLN A 122 10.80 -13.72 -24.51
C GLN A 122 9.49 -13.07 -24.05
N PHE A 123 8.50 -13.88 -23.69
CA PHE A 123 7.20 -13.39 -23.21
C PHE A 123 7.34 -12.60 -21.91
N ARG A 124 8.10 -13.12 -20.93
CA ARG A 124 8.33 -12.43 -19.64
C ARG A 124 9.01 -11.08 -19.83
N VAL A 125 10.07 -11.03 -20.64
CA VAL A 125 10.80 -9.78 -20.90
C VAL A 125 9.94 -8.77 -21.66
N ARG A 126 9.20 -9.22 -22.68
CA ARG A 126 8.28 -8.34 -23.41
C ARG A 126 7.23 -7.73 -22.48
N LYS A 127 6.59 -8.56 -21.65
CA LYS A 127 5.57 -8.11 -20.69
C LYS A 127 6.15 -7.14 -19.65
N TYR A 128 7.37 -7.39 -19.19
CA TYR A 128 8.08 -6.49 -18.28
C TYR A 128 8.32 -5.12 -18.92
N ILE A 129 8.82 -5.08 -20.16
CA ILE A 129 9.11 -3.83 -20.86
C ILE A 129 7.83 -3.07 -21.20
N GLU A 130 6.78 -3.78 -21.59
CA GLU A 130 5.47 -3.18 -21.85
C GLU A 130 4.93 -2.46 -20.61
N TYR A 131 4.99 -3.13 -19.46
CA TYR A 131 4.63 -2.53 -18.19
C TYR A 131 5.55 -1.36 -17.83
N TYR A 132 6.87 -1.49 -18.03
CA TYR A 132 7.83 -0.41 -17.77
C TYR A 132 7.54 0.85 -18.60
N LEU A 133 7.23 0.69 -19.89
CA LEU A 133 6.92 1.81 -20.78
C LEU A 133 5.60 2.49 -20.42
N GLN A 134 4.60 1.72 -19.99
CA GLN A 134 3.34 2.29 -19.47
C GLN A 134 3.59 3.10 -18.19
N PHE A 135 4.35 2.54 -17.24
CA PHE A 135 4.69 3.22 -16.00
C PHE A 135 5.50 4.51 -16.26
N LYS A 136 6.51 4.44 -17.13
CA LYS A 136 7.33 5.61 -17.48
C LYS A 136 6.54 6.70 -18.19
N GLN A 137 5.50 6.35 -18.94
CA GLN A 137 4.64 7.33 -19.60
C GLN A 137 3.84 8.18 -18.59
N GLU A 138 3.51 7.63 -17.41
CA GLU A 138 2.91 8.41 -16.31
C GLU A 138 3.93 9.36 -15.66
N GLU A 139 5.22 9.03 -15.71
CA GLU A 139 6.36 9.84 -15.22
C GLU A 139 6.98 10.77 -16.27
N GLU A 140 6.46 10.85 -17.50
CA GLU A 140 7.20 11.42 -18.65
C GLU A 140 7.33 12.96 -18.69
N LEU A 141 6.94 13.64 -17.62
CA LEU A 141 7.47 14.96 -17.32
C LEU A 141 8.53 14.74 -16.24
N ASP A 142 9.78 15.15 -16.48
CA ASP A 142 10.79 15.25 -15.42
C ASP A 142 10.20 16.17 -14.33
N LEU A 143 9.48 15.53 -13.40
CA LEU A 143 8.70 16.21 -12.38
C LEU A 143 9.68 17.06 -11.57
N ASP A 144 10.90 16.55 -11.37
CA ASP A 144 12.01 17.27 -10.75
C ASP A 144 12.45 18.51 -11.54
N GLU A 145 12.46 18.48 -12.87
CA GLU A 145 12.78 19.65 -13.70
C GLU A 145 11.68 20.72 -13.60
N LEU A 146 10.41 20.31 -13.74
CA LEU A 146 9.27 21.23 -13.59
C LEU A 146 9.14 21.78 -12.16
N MET A 147 9.33 20.94 -11.15
CA MET A 147 9.36 21.32 -9.75
C MET A 147 10.56 22.21 -9.43
N GLY A 148 11.62 22.15 -10.22
CA GLY A 148 12.76 23.06 -10.19
C GLY A 148 12.45 24.47 -10.70
N GLN A 149 11.48 24.61 -11.61
CA GLN A 149 11.04 25.92 -12.13
C GLN A 149 10.06 26.66 -11.22
N LEU A 150 9.48 25.97 -10.23
CA LEU A 150 8.59 26.59 -9.26
C LEU A 150 9.34 27.57 -8.36
N ASN A 151 8.68 28.67 -8.00
CA ASN A 151 9.22 29.54 -6.97
C ASN A 151 9.28 28.78 -5.61
N PRO A 152 10.17 29.19 -4.69
CA PRO A 152 10.39 28.44 -3.44
C PRO A 152 9.12 28.27 -2.60
N LYS A 153 8.21 29.26 -2.62
CA LYS A 153 6.96 29.23 -1.85
C LYS A 153 5.98 28.19 -2.38
N LEU A 154 5.73 28.15 -3.69
CA LEU A 154 4.86 27.16 -4.31
C LEU A 154 5.43 25.75 -4.17
N LYS A 155 6.76 25.60 -4.29
CA LYS A 155 7.42 24.31 -4.06
C LYS A 155 7.15 23.77 -2.65
N GLN A 156 7.20 24.64 -1.63
CA GLN A 156 6.87 24.27 -0.25
C GLN A 156 5.39 23.88 -0.10
N GLU A 157 4.48 24.67 -0.67
CA GLU A 157 3.03 24.39 -0.60
C GLU A 157 2.70 23.03 -1.25
N VAL A 158 3.29 22.74 -2.41
CA VAL A 158 3.11 21.45 -3.11
C VAL A 158 3.66 20.28 -2.29
N GLN A 159 4.89 20.40 -1.76
CA GLN A 159 5.48 19.30 -0.96
C GLN A 159 4.69 19.01 0.31
N ILE A 160 4.18 20.04 1.00
CA ILE A 160 3.29 19.84 2.16
C ILE A 160 2.01 19.13 1.72
N ALA A 161 1.37 19.60 0.64
CA ALA A 161 0.13 19.01 0.15
C ALA A 161 0.28 17.54 -0.25
N MET A 162 1.42 17.17 -0.83
CA MET A 162 1.72 15.79 -1.23
C MET A 162 1.96 14.86 -0.03
N TYR A 163 2.76 15.28 0.95
CA TYR A 163 3.33 14.36 1.94
C TYR A 163 2.74 14.44 3.35
N TYR A 164 2.18 15.59 3.73
CA TYR A 164 1.75 15.83 5.11
C TYR A 164 0.71 14.83 5.60
N SER A 165 -0.23 14.46 4.72
CA SER A 165 -1.31 13.52 5.06
C SER A 165 -0.78 12.14 5.47
N TYR A 166 0.27 11.65 4.80
CA TYR A 166 0.88 10.35 5.12
C TYR A 166 1.54 10.38 6.50
N PHE A 167 2.33 11.41 6.80
CA PHE A 167 2.96 11.54 8.12
C PHE A 167 1.94 11.73 9.24
N LYS A 168 0.87 12.50 8.99
CA LYS A 168 -0.18 12.74 9.99
C LYS A 168 -0.99 11.47 10.31
N GLN A 169 -1.20 10.59 9.32
CA GLN A 169 -1.90 9.32 9.51
C GLN A 169 -1.04 8.26 10.22
N SER A 170 0.29 8.38 10.17
CA SER A 170 1.18 7.50 10.92
C SER A 170 0.95 7.64 12.42
N LYS A 171 0.92 6.50 13.11
CA LYS A 171 0.84 6.48 14.58
C LYS A 171 2.12 7.02 15.22
N ILE A 172 3.27 6.73 14.63
CA ILE A 172 4.55 7.11 15.23
C ILE A 172 4.85 8.58 14.95
N PHE A 173 4.70 9.04 13.70
CA PHE A 173 4.94 10.46 13.39
C PHE A 173 3.80 11.36 13.89
N GLY A 174 2.55 11.06 13.51
CA GLY A 174 1.40 11.95 13.74
C GLY A 174 0.99 12.13 15.20
N GLN A 175 1.21 11.14 16.07
CA GLN A 175 0.86 11.24 17.50
C GLN A 175 1.97 11.83 18.36
N ASN A 176 3.24 11.73 17.91
CA ASN A 176 4.39 12.08 18.75
C ASN A 176 5.06 13.39 18.35
N LEU A 177 4.87 13.86 17.11
CA LEU A 177 5.51 15.08 16.59
C LEU A 177 4.50 16.22 16.40
N SER A 178 4.99 17.46 16.49
CA SER A 178 4.18 18.67 16.18
C SER A 178 3.95 18.83 14.68
N ASP A 179 2.85 19.48 14.31
CA ASP A 179 2.50 19.75 12.90
C ASP A 179 3.57 20.58 12.19
N GLU A 180 4.21 21.53 12.89
CA GLU A 180 5.35 22.29 12.35
C GLU A 180 6.54 21.40 11.98
N THR A 181 6.82 20.37 12.79
CA THR A 181 7.90 19.41 12.52
C THR A 181 7.53 18.52 11.33
N LEU A 182 6.27 18.08 11.24
CA LEU A 182 5.78 17.29 10.11
C LEU A 182 5.85 18.07 8.79
N MET A 183 5.49 19.35 8.79
CA MET A 183 5.63 20.21 7.61
C MET A 183 7.09 20.35 7.18
N LYS A 184 8.02 20.55 8.14
CA LYS A 184 9.46 20.58 7.85
C LYS A 184 9.98 19.27 7.26
N LEU A 185 9.45 18.13 7.71
CA LEU A 185 9.82 16.82 7.16
C LEU A 185 9.39 16.64 5.71
N CYS A 186 8.25 17.21 5.31
CA CYS A 186 7.79 17.15 3.92
C CYS A 186 8.80 17.76 2.94
N PHE A 187 9.68 18.65 3.41
CA PHE A 187 10.72 19.27 2.58
C PHE A 187 11.98 18.43 2.36
N CYS A 188 12.15 17.35 3.12
CA CYS A 188 13.29 16.44 3.03
C CYS A 188 12.89 15.08 2.42
N VAL A 189 11.76 15.04 1.73
CA VAL A 189 11.28 13.82 1.07
C VAL A 189 11.96 13.69 -0.29
N HIS A 190 12.50 12.51 -0.55
CA HIS A 190 13.09 12.12 -1.82
C HIS A 190 12.27 11.00 -2.46
N GLU A 191 12.05 11.05 -3.75
CA GLU A 191 11.34 10.00 -4.49
C GLU A 191 12.32 9.01 -5.13
N LYS A 192 11.92 7.74 -5.20
CA LYS A 192 12.65 6.70 -5.90
C LYS A 192 11.71 5.61 -6.41
N THR A 193 12.02 5.08 -7.58
CA THR A 193 11.33 3.93 -8.17
C THR A 193 12.14 2.64 -8.05
N TYR A 194 11.42 1.53 -7.90
CA TYR A 194 11.96 0.18 -7.82
C TYR A 194 11.27 -0.71 -8.84
N ALA A 195 12.05 -1.57 -9.48
CA ALA A 195 11.55 -2.56 -10.43
C ALA A 195 10.90 -3.76 -9.70
N PRO A 196 9.97 -4.48 -10.36
CA PRO A 196 9.46 -5.75 -9.85
C PRO A 196 10.59 -6.71 -9.49
N GLU A 197 10.42 -7.42 -8.36
CA GLU A 197 11.40 -8.36 -7.78
C GLU A 197 12.69 -7.72 -7.26
N GLU A 198 12.83 -6.39 -7.31
CA GLU A 198 13.94 -5.68 -6.70
C GLU A 198 13.79 -5.62 -5.18
N PHE A 199 14.91 -5.86 -4.47
CA PHE A 199 14.98 -5.69 -3.02
C PHE A 199 15.09 -4.21 -2.68
N ILE A 200 14.13 -3.71 -1.90
CA ILE A 200 14.17 -2.35 -1.36
C ILE A 200 15.13 -2.32 -0.16
N ILE A 201 14.99 -3.30 0.75
CA ILE A 201 15.85 -3.50 1.91
C ILE A 201 15.94 -5.00 2.19
N LYS A 202 17.14 -5.49 2.54
CA LYS A 202 17.32 -6.89 2.90
C LYS A 202 17.21 -7.09 4.41
N LYS A 203 16.92 -8.33 4.79
CA LYS A 203 16.96 -8.79 6.17
C LYS A 203 18.36 -8.56 6.73
N ASP A 204 18.41 -8.19 8.01
CA ASP A 204 19.62 -7.92 8.79
C ASP A 204 20.39 -6.65 8.38
N ASP A 205 19.93 -5.91 7.35
CA ASP A 205 20.43 -4.57 7.05
C ASP A 205 19.86 -3.54 8.05
N TYR A 206 20.62 -2.46 8.25
CA TYR A 206 20.14 -1.26 8.95
C TYR A 206 19.39 -0.35 7.97
N SER A 207 18.15 0.00 8.31
CA SER A 207 17.37 0.94 7.53
C SER A 207 17.44 2.34 8.11
N ASP A 208 18.29 3.18 7.54
CA ASP A 208 18.37 4.61 7.87
C ASP A 208 17.26 5.43 7.18
N LYS A 209 16.30 4.75 6.54
CA LYS A 209 15.24 5.36 5.74
C LYS A 209 13.88 4.86 6.17
N VAL A 210 12.92 5.77 6.20
CA VAL A 210 11.49 5.45 6.27
C VAL A 210 10.88 5.68 4.90
N TYR A 211 9.97 4.81 4.49
CA TYR A 211 9.37 4.85 3.15
C TYR A 211 7.87 5.07 3.23
N ILE A 212 7.36 5.89 2.32
CA ILE A 212 5.95 6.09 1.98
C ILE A 212 5.73 5.41 0.63
N LEU A 213 4.78 4.46 0.57
CA LEU A 213 4.41 3.83 -0.69
C LEU A 213 3.43 4.72 -1.47
N LEU A 214 3.89 5.35 -2.55
CA LEU A 214 3.06 6.23 -3.39
C LEU A 214 2.27 5.37 -4.39
N ALA A 215 2.97 4.57 -5.20
CA ALA A 215 2.37 3.70 -6.21
C ALA A 215 2.94 2.28 -6.13
N GLY A 216 2.12 1.29 -6.49
CA GLY A 216 2.52 -0.11 -6.58
C GLY A 216 2.28 -0.93 -5.31
N LYS A 217 2.86 -2.14 -5.27
CA LYS A 217 2.73 -3.10 -4.17
C LYS A 217 4.10 -3.60 -3.72
N VAL A 218 4.28 -3.64 -2.40
CA VAL A 218 5.50 -4.12 -1.75
C VAL A 218 5.15 -5.30 -0.85
N LYS A 219 6.00 -6.32 -0.80
CA LYS A 219 5.82 -7.48 0.09
C LYS A 219 6.97 -7.59 1.07
N SER A 220 6.68 -7.90 2.33
CA SER A 220 7.67 -8.38 3.28
C SER A 220 7.80 -9.90 3.20
N VAL A 221 9.02 -10.40 3.13
CA VAL A 221 9.34 -11.81 2.91
C VAL A 221 10.29 -12.29 4.01
N LEU A 222 9.98 -13.43 4.62
CA LEU A 222 10.86 -14.12 5.57
C LEU A 222 10.87 -15.60 5.22
N LEU A 223 12.07 -16.18 5.05
CA LEU A 223 12.24 -17.60 4.69
C LEU A 223 11.40 -17.98 3.46
N ASP A 224 11.47 -17.14 2.41
CA ASP A 224 10.73 -17.27 1.14
C ASP A 224 9.19 -17.23 1.25
N ARG A 225 8.65 -16.87 2.43
CA ARG A 225 7.21 -16.70 2.64
C ARG A 225 6.85 -15.23 2.80
N THR A 226 5.78 -14.82 2.13
CA THR A 226 5.22 -13.47 2.29
C THR A 226 4.53 -13.34 3.63
N ILE A 227 4.99 -12.41 4.46
CA ILE A 227 4.37 -12.09 5.75
C ILE A 227 3.23 -11.10 5.55
N LYS A 228 3.49 -10.02 4.81
CA LYS A 228 2.57 -8.90 4.64
C LYS A 228 2.77 -8.23 3.30
N THR A 229 1.69 -7.70 2.75
CA THR A 229 1.71 -6.87 1.54
C THR A 229 1.27 -5.45 1.89
N TYR A 230 2.06 -4.48 1.47
CA TYR A 230 1.79 -3.05 1.60
C TYR A 230 1.19 -2.55 0.29
N THR A 231 0.18 -1.70 0.43
CA THR A 231 -0.52 -1.02 -0.66
C THR A 231 -0.26 0.48 -0.56
N SER A 232 -0.43 1.19 -1.67
CA SER A 232 -0.33 2.66 -1.73
C SER A 232 -0.98 3.37 -0.55
N GLY A 233 -0.30 4.43 -0.10
CA GLY A 233 -0.69 5.30 1.00
C GLY A 233 -0.27 4.84 2.40
N LYS A 234 0.51 3.77 2.50
CA LYS A 234 1.03 3.29 3.79
C LYS A 234 2.52 3.57 3.93
N LEU A 235 2.92 3.88 5.17
CA LEU A 235 4.32 3.89 5.57
C LEU A 235 4.79 2.48 5.92
N PHE A 236 6.06 2.21 5.66
CA PHE A 236 6.74 0.99 6.08
C PHE A 236 8.17 1.31 6.56
N CYS A 237 8.79 0.38 7.29
CA CYS A 237 10.05 0.58 8.01
C CYS A 237 10.01 1.66 9.10
N GLU A 238 8.83 2.05 9.58
CA GLU A 238 8.72 3.09 10.61
C GLU A 238 9.46 2.67 11.89
N ARG A 239 9.30 1.40 12.30
CA ARG A 239 9.92 0.87 13.51
C ARG A 239 11.46 0.89 13.40
N GLU A 240 12.00 0.28 12.36
CA GLU A 240 13.44 0.16 12.16
C GLU A 240 14.10 1.53 12.04
N PHE A 241 13.44 2.47 11.34
CA PHE A 241 13.86 3.86 11.25
C PHE A 241 13.85 4.59 12.60
N PHE A 242 12.78 4.46 13.39
CA PHE A 242 12.65 5.18 14.66
C PHE A 242 13.58 4.63 15.75
N PHE A 243 13.68 3.30 15.88
CA PHE A 243 14.43 2.65 16.98
C PHE A 243 15.86 2.26 16.63
N GLN A 244 16.31 2.48 15.38
CA GLN A 244 17.66 2.06 14.94
C GLN A 244 17.89 0.54 15.13
N ASP A 245 16.86 -0.27 14.85
CA ASP A 245 16.94 -1.73 14.88
C ASP A 245 17.19 -2.26 13.46
N TYR A 246 17.71 -3.49 13.37
CA TYR A 246 17.94 -4.15 12.10
C TYR A 246 16.63 -4.70 11.50
N MET A 247 16.59 -4.80 10.17
CA MET A 247 15.46 -5.38 9.44
C MET A 247 15.29 -6.86 9.77
N GLN A 248 14.06 -7.28 10.07
CA GLN A 248 13.77 -8.66 10.50
C GLN A 248 13.32 -9.57 9.35
N PHE A 249 13.07 -9.00 8.18
CA PHE A 249 12.58 -9.65 6.96
C PHE A 249 13.01 -8.81 5.75
N ASP A 250 12.99 -9.42 4.57
CA ASP A 250 13.26 -8.74 3.31
C ASP A 250 12.05 -7.93 2.86
N ILE A 251 12.29 -6.78 2.23
CA ILE A 251 11.26 -5.97 1.59
C ILE A 251 11.51 -5.95 0.09
N VAL A 252 10.55 -6.47 -0.67
CA VAL A 252 10.69 -6.68 -2.11
C VAL A 252 9.53 -6.02 -2.85
N ALA A 253 9.84 -5.32 -3.93
CA ALA A 253 8.85 -4.76 -4.83
C ALA A 253 8.13 -5.88 -5.60
N GLN A 254 6.80 -5.89 -5.57
CA GLN A 254 5.99 -6.88 -6.31
C GLN A 254 5.64 -6.40 -7.73
N THR A 255 5.47 -5.09 -7.88
CA THR A 255 5.26 -4.38 -9.16
C THR A 255 6.34 -3.32 -9.32
N PHE A 256 6.26 -2.47 -10.35
CA PHE A 256 6.96 -1.19 -10.25
C PHE A 256 6.36 -0.42 -9.09
N VAL A 257 7.25 0.09 -8.25
CA VAL A 257 6.91 0.71 -6.98
C VAL A 257 7.56 2.07 -6.95
N GLN A 258 6.74 3.10 -6.71
CA GLN A 258 7.22 4.45 -6.44
C GLN A 258 7.11 4.69 -4.94
N VAL A 259 8.23 5.06 -4.33
CA VAL A 259 8.30 5.37 -2.91
C VAL A 259 8.88 6.75 -2.70
N ALA A 260 8.33 7.45 -1.73
CA ALA A 260 8.95 8.61 -1.13
C ALA A 260 9.70 8.15 0.13
N TYR A 261 10.88 8.69 0.42
CA TYR A 261 11.62 8.35 1.62
C TYR A 261 12.28 9.57 2.26
N ILE A 262 12.51 9.47 3.57
CA ILE A 262 13.31 10.43 4.34
C ILE A 262 14.47 9.68 4.99
N THR A 263 15.63 10.32 5.04
CA THR A 263 16.80 9.76 5.74
C THR A 263 16.83 10.15 7.21
N GLN A 264 17.42 9.29 8.03
CA GLN A 264 17.48 9.49 9.48
C GLN A 264 18.31 10.73 9.84
N ASN A 265 19.37 11.00 9.08
CA ASN A 265 20.22 12.18 9.29
C ASN A 265 19.43 13.48 9.11
N GLU A 266 18.61 13.58 8.05
CA GLU A 266 17.75 14.73 7.80
C GLU A 266 16.70 14.88 8.90
N PHE A 267 16.03 13.77 9.28
CA PHE A 267 15.06 13.75 10.36
C PHE A 267 15.65 14.24 11.70
N LEU A 268 16.82 13.71 12.09
CA LEU A 268 17.50 14.11 13.32
C LEU A 268 17.94 15.58 13.26
N SER A 269 18.39 16.07 12.11
CA SER A 269 18.79 17.49 11.95
C SER A 269 17.60 18.45 12.15
N ILE A 270 16.39 18.05 11.76
CA ILE A 270 15.17 18.82 11.97
C ILE A 270 14.79 18.80 13.44
N LEU A 271 14.83 17.64 14.09
CA LEU A 271 14.53 17.52 15.51
C LEU A 271 15.52 18.27 16.38
N GLN A 272 16.82 18.25 16.07
CA GLN A 272 17.83 18.96 16.86
C GLN A 272 17.61 20.48 16.90
N LYS A 273 16.93 21.05 15.89
CA LYS A 273 16.54 22.47 15.88
C LYS A 273 15.42 22.78 16.88
N ASP A 274 14.59 21.79 17.23
CA ASP A 274 13.51 21.90 18.21
C ASP A 274 13.77 20.98 19.41
N LYS A 275 14.39 21.54 20.46
CA LYS A 275 14.76 20.81 21.68
C LYS A 275 13.60 20.02 22.29
N SER A 276 12.38 20.57 22.28
CA SER A 276 11.22 19.90 22.87
C SER A 276 10.85 18.62 22.12
N GLN A 277 10.89 18.66 20.79
CA GLN A 277 10.59 17.50 19.96
C GLN A 277 11.71 16.45 20.05
N TYR A 278 12.97 16.89 20.12
CA TYR A 278 14.10 16.01 20.33
C TYR A 278 14.03 15.27 21.68
N GLU A 279 13.66 15.96 22.75
CA GLU A 279 13.45 15.34 24.08
C GLU A 279 12.31 14.33 24.07
N LYS A 280 11.19 14.64 23.41
CA LYS A 280 10.08 13.68 23.21
C LYS A 280 10.52 12.44 22.44
N TYR A 281 11.28 12.63 21.37
CA TYR A 281 11.84 11.52 20.60
C TYR A 281 12.76 10.64 21.47
N ARG A 282 13.65 11.24 22.27
CA ARG A 282 14.52 10.51 23.20
C ARG A 282 13.73 9.76 24.29
N LEU A 283 12.71 10.39 24.85
CA LEU A 283 11.82 9.74 25.81
C LEU A 283 11.13 8.49 25.22
N ILE A 284 10.73 8.55 23.95
CA ILE A 284 10.10 7.40 23.27
C ILE A 284 11.12 6.28 23.07
N LEU A 285 12.34 6.61 22.64
CA LEU A 285 13.43 5.63 22.53
C LEU A 285 13.69 4.92 23.86
N ASP A 286 13.85 5.68 24.94
CA ASP A 286 14.12 5.12 26.26
C ASP A 286 12.99 4.19 26.73
N LYS A 287 11.73 4.60 26.58
CA LYS A 287 10.56 3.76 26.93
C LYS A 287 10.56 2.42 26.20
N THR A 288 10.95 2.41 24.93
CA THR A 288 11.01 1.15 24.17
C THR A 288 12.19 0.26 24.54
N GLN A 289 13.32 0.84 24.93
CA GLN A 289 14.49 0.09 25.39
C GLN A 289 14.23 -0.58 26.75
N PHE A 290 13.51 0.10 27.65
CA PHE A 290 13.16 -0.42 28.98
C PHE A 290 11.91 -1.31 29.02
N GLY A 291 11.39 -1.73 27.85
CA GLY A 291 10.44 -2.85 27.74
C GLY A 291 8.99 -2.49 28.06
N ASP A 292 8.62 -1.22 27.99
CA ASP A 292 7.23 -0.81 28.14
C ASP A 292 6.43 -1.31 26.92
N ASN A 293 5.66 -2.40 27.08
CA ASN A 293 4.87 -3.05 26.02
C ASN A 293 3.70 -2.18 25.50
N SER A 294 3.60 -0.93 25.94
CA SER A 294 2.64 0.09 25.48
C SER A 294 2.94 0.60 24.06
N THR A 295 3.83 -0.06 23.30
CA THR A 295 4.21 0.37 21.98
C THR A 295 3.00 0.36 21.04
N GLN A 296 2.71 1.52 20.43
CA GLN A 296 1.71 1.75 19.38
C GLN A 296 1.91 0.86 18.12
N ILE A 297 2.94 0.03 18.11
CA ILE A 297 3.46 -0.74 16.99
C ILE A 297 3.02 -2.19 17.13
N LYS A 298 2.19 -2.61 16.19
CA LYS A 298 1.69 -3.99 16.10
C LYS A 298 2.70 -4.86 15.36
N CYS A 299 2.81 -6.12 15.78
CA CYS A 299 3.59 -7.12 15.07
C CYS A 299 3.10 -7.28 13.63
N GLU A 300 4.02 -7.29 12.67
CA GLU A 300 3.65 -7.32 11.26
C GLU A 300 3.05 -8.64 10.80
N ALA A 301 3.36 -9.74 11.49
CA ALA A 301 2.88 -11.07 11.14
C ALA A 301 1.47 -11.37 11.67
N CYS A 302 1.15 -10.89 12.88
CA CYS A 302 -0.09 -11.27 13.58
C CYS A 302 -0.94 -10.08 14.04
N SER A 303 -0.48 -8.86 13.79
CA SER A 303 -1.16 -7.61 14.18
C SER A 303 -1.41 -7.43 15.70
N SER A 304 -0.74 -8.21 16.55
CA SER A 304 -0.85 -8.12 18.01
C SER A 304 0.26 -7.27 18.64
N HIS A 305 0.09 -6.84 19.88
CA HIS A 305 1.07 -6.03 20.62
C HIS A 305 2.20 -6.91 21.18
N HIS A 306 3.24 -7.13 20.37
CA HIS A 306 4.52 -7.71 20.79
C HIS A 306 5.59 -7.40 19.74
N GLN A 307 6.86 -7.57 20.11
CA GLN A 307 7.96 -7.48 19.16
C GLN A 307 7.92 -8.65 18.17
N PHE A 308 8.23 -8.39 16.89
CA PHE A 308 8.19 -9.42 15.85
C PHE A 308 9.10 -10.63 16.18
N LYS A 309 10.31 -10.42 16.72
CA LYS A 309 11.21 -11.48 17.29
C LYS A 309 10.57 -12.34 18.38
N HIS A 310 9.46 -11.90 18.95
CA HIS A 310 8.71 -12.57 20.03
C HIS A 310 7.32 -13.02 19.57
N CYS A 311 7.07 -13.06 18.25
CA CYS A 311 5.79 -13.47 17.71
C CYS A 311 5.54 -14.97 17.95
N PRO A 312 4.49 -15.35 18.70
CA PRO A 312 4.21 -16.76 18.99
C PRO A 312 3.72 -17.54 17.76
N LEU A 313 3.26 -16.85 16.70
CA LEU A 313 2.83 -17.48 15.44
C LEU A 313 4.01 -17.82 14.51
N LEU A 314 5.10 -17.05 14.57
CA LEU A 314 6.29 -17.27 13.74
C LEU A 314 7.38 -18.02 14.49
N PHE A 315 7.59 -17.67 15.76
CA PHE A 315 8.64 -18.22 16.59
C PHE A 315 8.00 -19.04 17.71
N PHE A 316 8.17 -20.36 17.66
CA PHE A 316 7.71 -21.22 18.74
C PHE A 316 8.45 -20.87 20.03
N ARG A 317 7.71 -20.35 21.02
CA ARG A 317 8.20 -20.16 22.39
C ARG A 317 7.41 -21.06 23.33
N LYS A 318 8.10 -22.06 23.88
CA LYS A 318 7.54 -22.90 24.94
C LYS A 318 7.24 -22.01 26.14
N ASN A 319 5.98 -21.97 26.60
CA ASN A 319 5.63 -21.25 27.82
C ASN A 319 6.31 -21.96 29.00
N ARG A 320 7.46 -21.44 29.45
CA ARG A 320 8.26 -22.01 30.53
C ARG A 320 7.42 -22.33 31.75
N ASN A 321 6.53 -21.42 32.17
CA ASN A 321 5.70 -21.62 33.35
C ASN A 321 4.70 -22.77 33.15
N LYS A 322 4.13 -22.92 31.96
CA LYS A 322 3.23 -24.04 31.65
C LYS A 322 3.97 -25.38 31.59
N VAL A 323 5.21 -25.38 31.09
CA VAL A 323 6.06 -26.58 31.03
C VAL A 323 6.54 -26.99 32.42
N ILE A 324 6.98 -26.01 33.22
CA ILE A 324 7.38 -26.20 34.61
C ILE A 324 6.17 -26.67 35.41
N SER A 325 5.00 -26.05 35.23
CA SER A 325 3.76 -26.49 35.87
C SER A 325 3.38 -27.91 35.43
N ALA A 326 3.47 -28.27 34.16
CA ALA A 326 3.17 -29.62 33.69
C ALA A 326 4.18 -30.66 34.19
N TYR A 327 5.45 -30.27 34.35
CA TYR A 327 6.50 -31.11 34.94
C TYR A 327 6.32 -31.26 36.46
N ASN A 328 5.85 -30.21 37.13
CA ASN A 328 5.57 -30.18 38.57
C ASN A 328 4.15 -30.66 38.91
N CYS A 329 3.29 -30.90 37.92
CA CYS A 329 2.00 -31.52 38.12
C CYS A 329 2.25 -32.97 38.53
N ASN A 330 1.89 -33.26 39.77
CA ASN A 330 2.25 -34.42 40.56
C ASN A 330 2.10 -35.78 39.86
N ILE A 331 3.02 -36.67 40.24
CA ILE A 331 2.81 -38.12 40.34
C ILE A 331 1.47 -38.37 41.05
N ASP A 332 0.58 -39.14 40.44
CA ASP A 332 -0.69 -39.53 41.05
C ASP A 332 -0.43 -40.23 42.39
N HIS A 333 -0.62 -39.51 43.49
CA HIS A 333 -0.78 -40.14 44.80
C HIS A 333 -2.22 -40.65 44.87
N SER A 334 -2.38 -41.96 44.81
CA SER A 334 -3.65 -42.64 45.06
C SER A 334 -4.20 -42.22 46.42
N ARG A 335 -5.26 -41.40 46.42
CA ARG A 335 -5.97 -41.04 47.65
C ARG A 335 -6.78 -42.25 48.10
N GLU A 336 -6.32 -42.92 49.14
CA GLU A 336 -7.18 -43.87 49.86
C GLU A 336 -8.33 -43.10 50.53
N GLN A 337 -9.57 -43.51 50.25
CA GLN A 337 -10.76 -42.92 50.85
C GLN A 337 -10.89 -43.36 52.31
N PHE A 338 -10.52 -42.49 53.24
CA PHE A 338 -10.76 -42.74 54.67
C PHE A 338 -12.20 -42.35 55.06
N ILE A 339 -13.08 -43.34 55.20
CA ILE A 339 -14.44 -43.13 55.73
C ILE A 339 -14.37 -42.99 57.26
N ARG A 340 -14.60 -41.78 57.76
CA ARG A 340 -14.61 -41.50 59.21
C ARG A 340 -15.89 -42.03 59.87
N GLN A 341 -15.89 -43.29 60.32
CA GLN A 341 -16.94 -43.80 61.20
C GLN A 341 -16.72 -43.27 62.63
N ARG A 342 -17.51 -42.28 63.07
CA ARG A 342 -17.58 -41.89 64.49
C ARG A 342 -18.27 -42.99 65.29
N LYS A 343 -17.52 -44.00 65.75
CA LYS A 343 -17.98 -44.91 66.80
C LYS A 343 -17.60 -44.31 68.16
N ARG A 344 -18.55 -43.62 68.81
CA ARG A 344 -18.44 -43.31 70.24
C ARG A 344 -18.58 -44.62 71.01
N LYS A 345 -17.47 -45.18 71.51
CA LYS A 345 -17.50 -46.25 72.51
C LYS A 345 -17.11 -45.65 73.86
N ARG A 346 -18.08 -45.57 74.77
CA ARG A 346 -17.83 -45.36 76.21
C ARG A 346 -17.18 -46.62 76.75
N VAL A 347 -15.99 -46.50 77.31
CA VAL A 347 -15.33 -47.59 78.04
C VAL A 347 -15.52 -47.30 79.52
N LYS A 348 -16.07 -48.26 80.26
CA LYS A 348 -16.27 -48.15 81.71
C LYS A 348 -14.93 -48.32 82.43
N LEU A 349 -14.63 -47.37 83.32
CA LEU A 349 -13.31 -47.16 83.91
C LEU A 349 -12.80 -48.30 84.80
N PHE A 350 -13.70 -49.08 85.35
CA PHE A 350 -13.38 -50.12 86.34
C PHE A 350 -12.48 -51.22 85.78
N HIS A 351 -12.75 -51.67 84.56
CA HIS A 351 -11.99 -52.74 83.90
C HIS A 351 -10.56 -52.36 83.51
N VAL A 352 -10.26 -51.06 83.45
CA VAL A 352 -8.89 -50.57 83.17
C VAL A 352 -8.06 -50.59 84.46
N ARG A 353 -8.69 -50.35 85.61
CA ARG A 353 -8.00 -50.29 86.92
C ARG A 353 -7.64 -51.67 87.44
N GLU A 354 -8.52 -52.64 87.30
CA GLU A 354 -8.27 -54.03 87.70
C GLU A 354 -7.05 -54.61 86.94
N LYS A 355 -6.99 -54.42 85.62
CA LYS A 355 -5.85 -54.85 84.79
C LYS A 355 -4.57 -54.08 85.03
N ALA A 356 -4.66 -52.82 85.46
CA ALA A 356 -3.47 -52.04 85.83
C ALA A 356 -2.89 -52.51 87.17
N LEU A 357 -3.76 -52.90 88.12
CA LEU A 357 -3.37 -53.40 89.43
C LEU A 357 -2.75 -54.80 89.35
N GLU A 358 -3.33 -55.71 88.55
CA GLU A 358 -2.74 -57.03 88.22
C GLU A 358 -1.30 -56.86 87.71
N LYS A 359 -1.09 -55.93 86.78
CA LYS A 359 0.20 -55.72 86.11
C LYS A 359 1.22 -55.00 87.00
N MET A 360 0.79 -54.26 88.01
CA MET A 360 1.66 -53.63 89.00
C MET A 360 2.16 -54.63 90.05
N LEU A 361 1.31 -55.60 90.44
CA LEU A 361 1.69 -56.68 91.35
C LEU A 361 2.70 -57.64 90.69
N ASP A 362 2.54 -57.94 89.40
CA ASP A 362 3.49 -58.75 88.61
C ASP A 362 4.89 -58.13 88.48
N LEU A 363 5.02 -56.81 88.61
CA LEU A 363 6.26 -56.08 88.35
C LEU A 363 7.00 -55.59 89.61
N GLN A 364 6.49 -55.88 90.82
CA GLN A 364 7.10 -55.54 92.13
C GLN A 364 7.70 -54.12 92.21
N LYS A 365 6.94 -53.09 91.79
CA LYS A 365 7.34 -51.68 91.94
C LYS A 365 6.48 -50.95 92.95
N SER A 366 7.08 -50.09 93.77
CA SER A 366 6.36 -49.31 94.78
C SER A 366 5.62 -48.11 94.17
N ILE A 367 4.42 -47.83 94.70
CA ILE A 367 3.44 -46.86 94.19
C ILE A 367 3.99 -45.42 94.09
N LEU A 368 5.00 -45.07 94.88
CA LEU A 368 5.57 -43.72 94.96
C LEU A 368 6.43 -43.31 93.76
N GLN A 369 6.81 -44.24 92.88
CA GLN A 369 7.76 -43.97 91.77
C GLN A 369 7.10 -43.80 90.39
N VAL A 370 5.77 -43.80 90.30
CA VAL A 370 5.08 -43.67 89.00
C VAL A 370 4.44 -42.30 88.88
N ASP A 371 5.06 -41.41 88.09
CA ASP A 371 4.51 -40.09 87.77
C ASP A 371 3.41 -40.22 86.69
N THR A 372 2.29 -39.55 86.91
CA THR A 372 1.12 -39.47 86.02
C THR A 372 1.47 -39.15 84.56
N LYS A 373 2.53 -38.36 84.33
CA LYS A 373 3.03 -38.04 82.98
C LYS A 373 3.62 -39.25 82.25
N GLN A 374 4.19 -40.20 82.97
CA GLN A 374 4.80 -41.39 82.40
C GLN A 374 3.73 -42.39 81.91
N LEU A 375 2.60 -42.47 82.61
CA LEU A 375 1.44 -43.27 82.20
C LEU A 375 0.76 -42.72 80.93
N ILE A 376 0.66 -41.40 80.78
CA ILE A 376 0.14 -40.77 79.55
C ILE A 376 1.05 -41.05 78.35
N ARG A 377 2.39 -41.01 78.55
CA ARG A 377 3.36 -41.33 77.49
C ARG A 377 3.27 -42.77 76.98
N LEU A 378 2.83 -43.70 77.82
CA LEU A 378 2.60 -45.09 77.42
C LEU A 378 1.25 -45.30 76.72
N GLY A 379 0.54 -44.21 76.39
CA GLY A 379 -0.69 -44.23 75.62
C GLY A 379 -1.95 -44.42 76.45
N PHE A 380 -1.86 -44.33 77.79
CA PHE A 380 -3.03 -44.40 78.66
C PHE A 380 -3.68 -43.01 78.79
N PRO A 381 -5.01 -42.88 78.59
CA PRO A 381 -5.67 -41.59 78.62
C PRO A 381 -5.67 -40.99 80.03
N LYS A 382 -5.49 -39.67 80.09
CA LYS A 382 -5.56 -38.83 81.30
C LYS A 382 -7.02 -38.81 81.77
N LEU A 383 -7.32 -39.28 82.98
CA LEU A 383 -8.71 -39.39 83.48
C LEU A 383 -9.02 -38.31 84.51
N GLU A 384 -10.06 -37.53 84.21
CA GLU A 384 -10.73 -36.56 85.08
C GLU A 384 -11.60 -37.30 86.12
N GLU A 385 -11.75 -36.69 87.29
CA GLU A 385 -11.95 -37.31 88.61
C GLU A 385 -13.33 -37.94 88.91
N GLU A 386 -14.24 -38.07 87.94
CA GLU A 386 -15.67 -38.34 88.22
C GLU A 386 -16.21 -39.76 87.92
N GLU A 387 -15.43 -40.73 87.43
CA GLU A 387 -15.98 -42.08 87.11
C GLU A 387 -15.12 -43.27 87.56
N ILE A 388 -14.55 -43.24 88.75
CA ILE A 388 -13.95 -44.46 89.34
C ILE A 388 -14.94 -45.24 90.19
N GLU A 389 -15.85 -44.61 90.92
CA GLU A 389 -16.63 -45.32 91.92
C GLU A 389 -18.11 -44.90 91.93
N GLN A 390 -18.74 -44.93 90.74
CA GLN A 390 -20.16 -45.31 90.62
C GLN A 390 -20.37 -46.54 89.71
N SER A 391 -19.34 -47.34 89.50
CA SER A 391 -19.52 -48.71 89.00
C SER A 391 -18.40 -49.61 89.49
N GLU A 392 -18.44 -49.96 90.76
CA GLU A 392 -18.78 -51.32 91.17
C GLU A 392 -19.18 -51.30 92.65
N GLN A 393 -20.51 -51.28 92.85
CA GLN A 393 -21.27 -51.55 94.09
C GLN A 393 -21.34 -50.47 95.16
#